data_AF-A0A7C8KNW9-F1
#
_entry.id   AF-A0A7C8KNW9-F1
#
_cell.length_a   1.000
_cell.length_b   1.000
_cell.length_c   1.000
_cell.angle_alpha   90.00
_cell.angle_beta   90.00
_cell.angle_gamma   90.00
#
_symmetry.space_group_name_H-M   'P 1'
#
loop_
_entity.id
_entity.type
_entity.pdbx_description
1 polymer ?
#
loop_
_entity_poly.entity_id
_entity_poly.type
_entity_poly.pdbx_seq_one_letter_code
_entity_poly.pdbx_strand_id
1 'polypeptide(L)'
;MGKELLVKGMITGAVVGGLLTLFDRDTRKYVGTKCIQSKDSIRYYAQHPADFVHQVNSTYQKCSHLLMKGLNQAENALQQLEETTGNKDNQ
;
A
#
# COMPACT_ATOMS: atom_id res chain seq x y z
N MET A 1 14.41 -12.19 17.01
CA MET A 1 15.29 -11.88 15.86
C MET A 1 14.56 -11.13 14.73
N GLY A 2 13.49 -11.65 14.10
CA GLY A 2 12.82 -10.94 12.99
C GLY A 2 12.16 -9.59 13.34
N LYS A 3 11.63 -9.45 14.57
CA LYS A 3 10.95 -8.24 15.04
C LYS A 3 11.88 -7.02 15.12
N GLU A 4 13.12 -7.25 15.57
CA GLU A 4 14.14 -6.21 15.68
C GLU A 4 14.67 -5.78 14.31
N LEU A 5 14.74 -6.70 13.34
CA LEU A 5 15.11 -6.38 11.97
C LEU A 5 14.07 -5.49 11.28
N LEU A 6 12.77 -5.77 11.50
CA LEU A 6 11.70 -4.92 10.97
C LEU A 6 11.73 -3.51 11.59
N VAL A 7 11.87 -3.42 12.92
CA VAL A 7 11.95 -2.13 13.61
C VAL A 7 13.19 -1.35 13.18
N LYS A 8 14.36 -2.01 13.08
CA LYS A 8 15.60 -1.37 12.64
C LYS A 8 15.51 -0.92 11.17
N GLY A 9 14.92 -1.72 10.29
CA GLY A 9 14.66 -1.35 8.89
C GLY A 9 13.70 -0.18 8.76
N MET A 10 12.62 -0.18 9.57
CA MET A 10 11.65 0.91 9.62
C MET A 10 12.28 2.22 10.11
N ILE A 11 13.08 2.17 11.18
CA ILE A 11 13.78 3.34 11.71
C ILE A 11 14.78 3.87 10.67
N THR A 12 15.56 2.99 10.06
CA THR A 12 16.58 3.39 9.07
C THR A 12 15.91 3.99 7.83
N GLY A 13 14.82 3.40 7.33
CA GLY A 13 14.04 3.92 6.22
C GLY A 13 13.36 5.26 6.54
N ALA A 14 12.84 5.42 7.76
CA ALA A 14 12.24 6.67 8.21
C ALA A 14 13.27 7.79 8.37
N VAL A 15 14.48 7.49 8.83
CA VAL A 15 15.57 8.47 8.93
C VAL A 15 16.03 8.90 7.54
N VAL A 16 16.29 7.97 6.63
CA VAL A 16 16.72 8.30 5.26
C VAL A 16 15.61 9.05 4.50
N GLY A 17 14.37 8.55 4.57
CA GLY A 17 13.21 9.21 3.96
C GLY A 17 12.94 10.58 4.58
N GLY A 18 13.10 10.73 5.88
CA GLY A 18 12.95 12.01 6.60
C GLY A 18 14.02 13.03 6.24
N LEU A 19 15.28 12.60 6.11
CA LEU A 19 16.37 13.46 5.65
C LEU A 19 16.18 13.91 4.20
N LEU A 20 15.77 13.01 3.30
CA LEU A 20 15.44 13.34 1.91
C LEU A 20 14.25 14.31 1.83
N THR A 21 13.22 14.09 2.64
CA THR A 21 12.03 14.95 2.77
C THR A 21 12.41 16.33 3.32
N LEU A 22 13.35 16.43 4.26
CA LEU A 22 13.75 17.71 4.87
C LEU A 22 14.69 18.57 4.00
N PHE A 23 15.38 17.96 3.03
CA PHE A 23 16.31 18.67 2.16
C PHE A 23 15.60 19.68 1.23
N ASP A 24 14.31 19.46 0.98
CA ASP A 24 13.49 20.37 0.19
C ASP A 24 12.75 21.41 1.06
N ARG A 25 12.82 22.68 0.65
CA ARG A 25 12.26 23.82 1.40
C ARG A 25 10.74 23.85 1.31
N ASP A 26 10.17 23.41 0.19
CA ASP A 26 8.72 23.27 0.02
C ASP A 26 8.16 22.16 0.90
N THR A 27 8.94 21.09 1.05
CA THR A 27 8.59 19.98 1.93
C THR A 27 8.54 20.38 3.41
N ARG A 28 9.34 21.33 3.91
CA ARG A 28 9.20 21.85 5.29
C ARG A 28 7.85 22.54 5.56
N LYS A 29 7.34 23.34 4.61
CA LYS A 29 6.00 23.93 4.72
C LYS A 29 4.92 22.87 4.65
N TYR A 30 5.05 21.94 3.71
CA TYR A 30 4.10 20.86 3.50
C TYR A 30 4.01 19.92 4.70
N VAL A 31 5.15 19.48 5.25
CA VAL A 31 5.21 18.63 6.44
C VAL A 31 4.68 19.35 7.68
N GLY A 32 4.94 20.66 7.83
CA GLY A 32 4.32 21.47 8.90
C GLY A 32 2.79 21.47 8.83
N THR A 33 2.22 21.74 7.66
CA THR A 33 0.76 21.75 7.47
C THR A 33 0.14 20.35 7.56
N LYS A 34 0.83 19.32 7.04
CA LYS A 34 0.37 17.93 7.11
C LYS A 34 0.52 17.33 8.49
N CYS A 35 1.54 17.69 9.27
CA CYS A 35 1.68 17.23 10.66
C CYS A 35 0.52 17.76 11.53
N ILE A 36 0.08 19.00 11.31
CA ILE A 36 -1.11 19.57 11.96
C ILE A 36 -2.38 18.81 11.56
N GLN A 37 -2.60 18.58 10.26
CA GLN A 37 -3.76 17.80 9.78
C GLN A 37 -3.74 16.34 10.25
N SER A 38 -2.56 15.70 10.23
CA SER A 38 -2.37 14.32 10.70
C SER A 38 -2.61 14.20 12.19
N LYS A 39 -2.23 15.20 13.01
CA LYS A 39 -2.52 15.20 14.45
C LYS A 39 -4.02 15.22 14.73
N ASP A 40 -4.79 16.02 14.00
CA ASP A 40 -6.24 16.04 14.13
C ASP A 40 -6.88 14.74 13.62
N SER A 41 -6.33 14.16 12.56
CA SER A 41 -6.79 12.86 12.02
C SER A 41 -6.49 11.71 12.98
N ILE A 42 -5.31 11.67 13.59
CA ILE A 42 -4.93 10.68 14.61
C ILE A 42 -5.82 10.80 15.84
N ARG A 43 -6.12 12.04 16.26
CA ARG A 43 -7.05 12.28 17.38
C ARG A 43 -8.46 11.79 17.06
N TYR A 44 -8.93 11.97 15.83
CA TYR A 44 -10.22 11.48 15.36
C TYR A 44 -10.27 9.94 15.37
N TYR A 45 -9.25 9.27 14.82
CA TYR A 45 -9.18 7.80 14.81
C TYR A 45 -9.00 7.19 16.21
N ALA A 46 -8.30 7.87 17.12
CA ALA A 46 -8.19 7.44 18.52
C ALA A 46 -9.53 7.53 19.28
N GLN A 47 -10.40 8.47 18.88
CA GLN A 47 -11.74 8.63 19.46
C GLN A 47 -12.77 7.69 18.81
N HIS A 48 -12.56 7.26 17.57
CA HIS A 48 -13.44 6.36 16.82
C HIS A 48 -12.71 5.10 16.30
N PRO A 49 -12.28 4.19 17.19
CA PRO A 49 -11.57 2.97 16.78
C PRO A 49 -12.45 2.02 15.94
N ALA A 50 -13.78 2.07 16.09
CA ALA A 50 -14.73 1.28 15.29
C ALA A 50 -14.69 1.64 13.80
N ASP A 51 -14.56 2.93 13.47
CA ASP A 51 -14.46 3.40 12.09
C ASP A 51 -13.12 3.01 11.46
N PHE A 52 -12.05 3.02 12.24
CA PHE A 52 -10.74 2.56 11.79
C PHE A 52 -10.77 1.07 11.41
N VAL A 53 -11.32 0.22 12.28
CA VAL A 53 -11.45 -1.22 11.99
C VAL A 53 -12.34 -1.46 10.78
N HIS A 54 -13.41 -0.67 10.61
CA HIS A 54 -14.27 -0.75 9.43
C HIS A 54 -13.54 -0.32 8.15
N GLN A 55 -12.74 0.75 8.20
CA GLN A 55 -11.95 1.23 7.06
C GLN A 55 -10.84 0.26 6.68
N VAL A 56 -10.15 -0.32 7.67
CA VAL A 56 -9.13 -1.35 7.43
C VAL A 56 -9.77 -2.58 6.80
N ASN A 57 -10.90 -3.06 7.33
CA ASN A 57 -11.62 -4.19 6.74
C ASN A 57 -12.10 -3.88 5.32
N SER A 58 -12.67 -2.70 5.07
CA SER A 58 -13.12 -2.29 3.73
C SER A 58 -11.94 -2.18 2.76
N THR A 59 -10.80 -1.66 3.21
CA THR A 59 -9.57 -1.58 2.41
C THR A 59 -9.00 -2.96 2.13
N TYR A 60 -9.04 -3.87 3.10
CA TYR A 60 -8.61 -5.25 2.95
C TYR A 60 -9.51 -6.02 1.97
N GLN A 61 -10.83 -5.83 2.05
CA GLN A 61 -11.78 -6.40 1.10
C GLN A 61 -11.55 -5.86 -0.32
N LYS A 62 -11.32 -4.56 -0.48
CA LYS A 62 -10.99 -3.97 -1.78
C LYS A 62 -9.66 -4.50 -2.32
N CYS A 63 -8.65 -4.63 -1.47
CA CYS A 63 -7.35 -5.18 -1.82
C CYS A 63 -7.49 -6.64 -2.30
N SER A 64 -8.18 -7.47 -1.51
CA SER A 64 -8.45 -8.87 -1.86
C SER A 64 -9.23 -8.99 -3.17
N HIS A 65 -10.22 -8.13 -3.41
CA HIS A 65 -11.01 -8.13 -4.63
C HIS A 65 -10.20 -7.70 -5.85
N LEU A 66 -9.31 -6.71 -5.71
CA LEU A 66 -8.39 -6.30 -6.78
C LEU A 66 -7.35 -7.39 -7.07
N LEU A 67 -6.83 -8.05 -6.04
CA LEU A 67 -5.94 -9.20 -6.16
C LEU A 67 -6.61 -10.36 -6.91
N MET A 68 -7.84 -10.71 -6.52
CA MET A 68 -8.61 -11.75 -7.20
C MET A 68 -8.93 -11.39 -8.65
N LYS A 69 -9.25 -10.13 -8.94
CA LYS A 69 -9.44 -9.66 -10.32
C LYS A 69 -8.17 -9.78 -11.14
N GLY A 70 -7.02 -9.38 -10.60
CA GLY A 70 -5.73 -9.52 -11.26
C GLY A 70 -5.37 -10.99 -11.53
N LEU A 71 -5.62 -11.88 -10.55
CA LEU A 71 -5.40 -13.32 -10.70
C LEU A 71 -6.31 -13.94 -11.76
N ASN A 72 -7.62 -13.65 -11.73
CA ASN A 72 -8.56 -14.15 -12.75
C ASN A 72 -8.21 -13.62 -14.15
N GLN A 73 -7.75 -12.38 -14.25
CA GLN A 73 -7.36 -11.79 -15.54
C GLN A 73 -6.05 -12.41 -16.06
N ALA A 74 -5.09 -12.71 -15.18
CA ALA A 74 -3.88 -13.45 -15.52
C ALA A 74 -4.20 -14.89 -15.94
N GLU A 75 -5.12 -15.55 -15.26
CA GLU A 75 -5.58 -16.91 -15.59
C GLU A 75 -6.29 -16.96 -16.95
N ASN A 76 -7.19 -16.01 -17.22
CA ASN A 76 -7.82 -15.87 -18.54
C ASN A 76 -6.81 -15.54 -19.65
N ALA A 77 -5.76 -14.76 -19.34
CA ALA A 77 -4.69 -14.46 -20.28
C ALA A 77 -3.81 -15.69 -20.55
N LEU A 78 -3.54 -16.50 -19.53
CA LEU A 78 -2.83 -17.78 -19.66
C LEU A 78 -3.64 -18.79 -20.48
N GLN A 79 -4.95 -18.90 -20.24
CA GLN A 79 -5.84 -19.74 -21.06
C GLN A 79 -5.90 -19.27 -22.51
N GLN A 80 -6.03 -17.96 -22.77
CA GLN A 80 -5.97 -17.43 -24.14
C GLN A 80 -4.61 -17.67 -24.81
N LEU A 81 -3.52 -17.65 -24.06
CA LEU A 81 -2.19 -18.01 -24.57
C LEU A 81 -2.08 -19.51 -24.87
N GLU A 82 -2.62 -20.38 -24.02
CA GLU A 82 -2.67 -21.83 -24.26
C GLU A 82 -3.55 -22.17 -25.47
N GLU A 83 -4.71 -21.53 -25.63
CA GLU A 83 -5.57 -21.69 -26.80
C GLU A 83 -4.93 -21.15 -28.08
N THR A 84 -4.25 -20.00 -28.01
CA THR A 84 -3.57 -19.39 -29.16
C THR A 84 -2.27 -20.12 -29.53
N THR A 85 -1.59 -20.74 -28.56
CA THR A 85 -0.36 -21.53 -28.78
C THR A 85 -0.69 -22.95 -29.22
N GLY A 86 -1.68 -23.60 -28.62
CA GLY A 86 -2.18 -24.93 -29.04
C GLY A 86 -2.86 -24.93 -30.41
N ASN A 87 -3.44 -23.80 -30.82
CA ASN A 87 -3.95 -23.64 -32.20
C ASN A 87 -2.82 -23.32 -33.22
N LYS A 88 -1.63 -22.89 -32.76
CA LYS A 88 -0.46 -22.67 -33.63
C LYS A 88 0.42 -23.91 -33.84
N ASP A 89 0.30 -24.94 -33.00
CA ASP A 89 0.99 -26.22 -33.19
C ASP A 89 0.19 -27.22 -34.07
N ASN A 90 -1.08 -26.92 -34.40
CA ASN A 90 -1.95 -27.75 -35.27
C ASN A 90 -2.17 -27.16 -36.69
N GLN A 91 -1.33 -26.22 -37.14
CA GLN A 91 -1.27 -25.73 -38.52
C GLN A 91 0.16 -25.80 -39.06
#